data_AF-A0A821TNA0-F1
#
_entry.id   AF-A0A821TNA0-F1
#
_cell.length_a   1.000
_cell.length_b   1.000
_cell.length_c   1.000
_cell.angle_alpha   90.00
_cell.angle_beta   90.00
_cell.angle_gamma   90.00
#
_symmetry.space_group_name_H-M   'P 1'
#
loop_
_entity.id
_entity.type
_entity.pdbx_description
1 polymer ?
#
loop_
_entity_poly.entity_id
_entity_poly.type
_entity_poly.pdbx_seq_one_letter_code
_entity_poly.pdbx_strand_id
1 'polypeptide(L)'
;MTSIEVAINQGKCKIKSSNHSLDISVRKWIQDESIYILTLIFDKLLTSDNFNNEQKMNYYCSMILTHRKTQFLNFIYYNRNDLSKSHYGKSMIMADQDQNGSHMKDLVANLIQYKWSNLLKHDYIEVFITPILKIGLNGIQKMLIKRREQNLSADYLYKKDTKLINFDDFINKELVLFSKTSTQHAISSIMDGFKPGLCKIMFICFRKNLIRNVKVDENPAYHPGEQSLINAIVDPAQNFVSLNNINFFVPAGQFGTCLHGGNGAASTRYIFTRLCPLALSLFNNDELLLTYLNEDGMSIESE
;
A
#
# COMPACT_ATOMS: atom_id res chain seq x y z
N MET A 1 48.08 12.50 -11.25
CA MET A 1 47.10 12.13 -10.21
C MET A 1 47.02 13.27 -9.21
N THR A 2 46.01 14.12 -9.29
CA THR A 2 45.77 15.23 -8.35
C THR A 2 44.78 14.79 -7.29
N SER A 3 45.22 13.92 -6.37
CA SER A 3 44.42 13.53 -5.21
C SER A 3 44.48 14.63 -4.16
N ILE A 4 43.32 15.16 -3.76
CA ILE A 4 43.20 16.06 -2.61
C ILE A 4 42.99 15.19 -1.37
N GLU A 5 43.92 15.25 -0.40
CA GLU A 5 43.67 14.64 0.91
C GLU A 5 42.87 15.60 1.78
N VAL A 6 41.75 15.11 2.29
CA VAL A 6 40.87 15.83 3.21
C VAL A 6 40.97 15.17 4.58
N ALA A 7 41.46 15.90 5.57
CA ALA A 7 41.52 15.46 6.96
C ALA A 7 40.43 16.15 7.77
N ILE A 8 39.59 15.36 8.46
CA ILE A 8 38.49 15.85 9.30
C ILE A 8 38.88 15.70 10.76
N ASN A 9 38.98 16.82 11.49
CA ASN A 9 39.23 16.81 12.93
C ASN A 9 37.92 17.05 13.68
N GLN A 10 37.26 15.96 14.07
CA GLN A 10 35.94 15.99 14.73
C GLN A 10 35.97 16.73 16.07
N GLY A 11 37.06 16.63 16.85
CA GLY A 11 37.18 17.29 18.15
C GLY A 11 37.30 18.81 18.07
N LYS A 12 37.70 19.36 16.92
CA LYS A 12 37.90 20.80 16.71
C LYS A 12 36.93 21.43 15.69
N CYS A 13 36.00 20.66 15.11
CA CYS A 13 35.10 21.11 14.03
C CYS A 13 35.84 21.83 12.88
N LYS A 14 36.93 21.24 12.41
CA LYS A 14 37.74 21.77 11.30
C LYS A 14 37.96 20.71 10.23
N ILE A 15 37.93 21.14 8.98
CA ILE A 15 38.32 20.34 7.83
C ILE A 15 39.57 20.99 7.23
N LYS A 16 40.58 20.17 6.97
CA LYS A 16 41.84 20.60 6.37
C LYS A 16 42.05 19.87 5.04
N SER A 17 42.19 20.63 3.96
CA SER A 17 42.55 20.07 2.64
C SER A 17 44.05 20.29 2.37
N SER A 18 44.79 19.22 2.14
CA SER A 18 46.26 19.27 2.01
C SER A 18 46.75 20.06 0.80
N ASN A 19 45.92 20.22 -0.24
CA ASN A 19 46.28 20.99 -1.44
C ASN A 19 46.22 22.51 -1.28
N HIS A 20 45.59 23.03 -0.21
CA HIS A 20 45.39 24.47 -0.02
C HIS A 20 45.81 25.02 1.34
N SER A 21 46.37 24.18 2.24
CA SER A 21 46.86 24.58 3.58
C SER A 21 45.94 25.52 4.39
N LEU A 22 44.65 25.58 4.04
CA LEU A 22 43.63 26.42 4.65
C LEU A 22 42.80 25.56 5.59
N ASP A 23 42.77 25.96 6.86
CA ASP A 23 41.84 25.44 7.86
C ASP A 23 40.47 26.08 7.60
N ILE A 24 39.52 25.30 7.09
CA ILE A 24 38.13 25.77 6.94
C ILE A 24 37.42 25.50 8.26
N SER A 25 36.96 26.56 8.93
CA SER A 25 36.12 26.46 10.11
C SER A 25 34.73 26.00 9.69
N VAL A 26 34.33 24.82 10.17
CA VAL A 26 32.96 24.34 9.95
C VAL A 26 32.07 25.13 10.91
N ARG A 27 31.45 26.21 10.43
CA ARG A 27 30.30 26.79 11.14
C ARG A 27 29.24 25.69 11.25
N LYS A 28 28.74 25.43 12.46
CA LYS A 28 27.55 24.59 12.70
C LYS A 28 26.34 25.25 12.02
N TRP A 29 26.19 25.07 10.71
CA TRP A 29 24.96 25.42 9.98
C TRP A 29 23.81 24.45 10.29
N ILE A 30 24.08 23.41 11.07
CA ILE A 30 23.20 22.23 11.23
C ILE A 30 22.22 22.37 12.42
N GLN A 31 22.35 23.38 13.29
CA GLN A 31 21.52 23.47 14.49
C GLN A 31 20.17 24.19 14.29
N ASP A 32 20.04 25.03 13.26
CA ASP A 32 18.85 25.89 13.09
C ASP A 32 17.89 25.40 11.98
N GLU A 33 18.28 24.41 11.17
CA GLU A 33 17.44 23.87 10.09
C GLU A 33 16.90 22.47 10.43
N SER A 34 15.62 22.25 10.11
CA SER A 34 14.97 20.94 10.24
C SER A 34 15.50 19.99 9.16
N ILE A 35 16.32 19.01 9.53
CA ILE A 35 16.85 18.00 8.59
C ILE A 35 15.90 16.80 8.56
N TYR A 36 15.40 16.47 7.37
CA TYR A 36 14.58 15.29 7.13
C TYR A 36 15.39 14.26 6.33
N ILE A 37 15.38 13.01 6.78
CA ILE A 37 15.97 11.88 6.05
C ILE A 37 14.84 10.98 5.57
N LEU A 38 14.77 10.79 4.26
CA LEU A 38 13.77 9.95 3.62
C LEU A 38 14.26 8.51 3.57
N THR A 39 13.41 7.58 3.99
CA THR A 39 13.63 6.14 3.76
C THR A 39 12.37 5.51 3.20
N LEU A 40 12.53 4.76 2.11
CA LEU A 40 11.43 4.09 1.44
C LEU A 40 11.20 2.73 2.07
N ILE A 41 9.93 2.45 2.40
CA ILE A 41 9.49 1.14 2.87
C ILE A 41 8.92 0.41 1.67
N PHE A 42 9.61 -0.66 1.27
CA PHE A 42 9.12 -1.58 0.25
C PHE A 42 8.48 -2.79 0.95
N ASP A 43 7.30 -3.19 0.47
CA ASP A 43 6.44 -4.25 1.02
C ASP A 43 5.72 -3.94 2.34
N LYS A 44 4.76 -4.82 2.67
CA LYS A 44 4.13 -4.85 3.99
C LYS A 44 5.23 -5.08 5.05
N LEU A 45 5.19 -4.25 6.08
CA LEU A 45 6.03 -4.35 7.29
C LEU A 45 5.76 -5.67 8.04
N LEU A 46 6.15 -5.74 9.31
CA LEU A 46 5.98 -6.95 10.11
C LEU A 46 4.51 -7.32 10.27
N THR A 47 4.15 -8.49 9.73
CA THR A 47 2.85 -9.15 9.89
C THR A 47 3.03 -10.42 10.73
N SER A 48 1.91 -11.07 11.09
CA SER A 48 1.92 -12.38 11.75
C SER A 48 2.88 -13.40 11.10
N ASP A 49 2.99 -13.34 9.77
CA ASP A 49 3.68 -14.35 8.97
C ASP A 49 5.20 -14.18 8.98
N ASN A 50 5.68 -12.96 9.22
CA ASN A 50 7.11 -12.64 9.18
C ASN A 50 7.64 -12.09 10.52
N PHE A 51 6.80 -12.00 11.55
CA PHE A 51 7.15 -11.46 12.86
C PHE A 51 8.34 -12.17 13.53
N ASN A 52 8.43 -13.49 13.37
CA ASN A 52 9.52 -14.30 13.93
C ASN A 52 10.81 -14.21 13.10
N ASN A 53 10.81 -13.53 11.95
CA ASN A 53 11.98 -13.37 11.12
C ASN A 53 12.87 -12.26 11.69
N GLU A 54 13.85 -12.66 12.51
CA GLU A 54 14.78 -11.75 13.18
C GLU A 54 15.54 -10.85 12.20
N GLN A 55 15.90 -11.35 11.01
CA GLN A 55 16.60 -10.55 10.01
C GLN A 55 15.73 -9.39 9.50
N LYS A 56 14.47 -9.68 9.16
CA LYS A 56 13.50 -8.65 8.76
C LYS A 56 13.21 -7.69 9.92
N MET A 57 13.06 -8.21 11.13
CA MET A 57 12.87 -7.41 12.34
C MET A 57 14.00 -6.40 12.53
N ASN A 58 15.25 -6.88 12.44
CA ASN A 58 16.43 -6.04 12.61
C ASN A 58 16.56 -5.01 11.48
N TYR A 59 16.21 -5.37 10.25
CA TYR A 59 16.16 -4.45 9.12
C TYR A 59 15.19 -3.28 9.39
N TYR A 60 13.92 -3.59 9.72
CA TYR A 60 12.93 -2.55 10.00
C TYR A 60 13.27 -1.72 11.24
N CYS A 61 13.81 -2.35 12.29
CA CYS A 61 14.30 -1.62 13.46
C CYS A 61 15.44 -0.66 13.11
N SER A 62 16.38 -1.08 12.26
CA SER A 62 17.51 -0.23 11.83
C SER A 62 17.07 0.95 10.95
N MET A 63 15.96 0.78 10.24
CA MET A 63 15.35 1.81 9.42
C MET A 63 14.63 2.87 10.26
N ILE A 64 13.85 2.44 11.26
CA ILE A 64 13.07 3.34 12.12
C ILE A 64 13.97 4.02 13.16
N LEU A 65 14.91 3.26 13.73
CA LEU A 65 15.93 3.76 14.64
C LEU A 65 17.30 3.53 14.02
N THR A 66 17.87 4.56 13.41
CA THR A 66 19.31 4.56 13.16
C THR A 66 20.02 4.66 14.51
N HIS A 67 20.47 3.52 15.03
CA HIS A 67 21.40 3.44 16.15
C HIS A 67 22.65 2.70 15.70
N ARG A 68 23.81 3.10 16.25
CA ARG A 68 25.07 2.36 16.06
C ARG A 68 24.85 0.90 16.47
N LYS A 69 25.33 -0.02 15.63
CA LYS A 69 25.23 -1.50 15.65
C LYS A 69 25.37 -2.27 16.98
N THR A 70 25.58 -1.65 18.14
CA THR A 70 26.16 -2.33 19.31
C THR A 70 25.27 -2.58 20.52
N GLN A 71 23.98 -2.20 20.58
CA GLN A 71 23.17 -2.49 21.77
C GLN A 71 21.70 -2.84 21.47
N PHE A 72 21.42 -3.90 20.73
CA PHE A 72 20.04 -4.34 20.43
C PHE A 72 19.27 -4.96 21.64
N LEU A 73 19.88 -5.05 22.83
CA LEU A 73 19.46 -6.04 23.84
C LEU A 73 18.77 -5.53 25.11
N ASN A 74 18.55 -4.22 25.34
CA ASN A 74 17.87 -3.77 26.57
C ASN A 74 17.04 -2.48 26.38
N PHE A 75 15.99 -2.53 25.56
CA PHE A 75 15.22 -1.33 25.17
C PHE A 75 13.77 -1.28 25.67
N ILE A 76 13.51 -1.81 26.87
CA ILE A 76 12.18 -1.69 27.53
C ILE A 76 12.00 -0.35 28.26
N TYR A 77 13.08 0.37 28.58
CA TYR A 77 13.03 1.56 29.44
C TYR A 77 13.64 2.79 28.76
N TYR A 78 12.95 3.37 27.79
CA TYR A 78 13.28 4.72 27.33
C TYR A 78 12.83 5.74 28.38
N ASN A 79 13.77 6.51 28.95
CA ASN A 79 13.53 7.77 29.66
C ASN A 79 13.81 8.96 28.72
N ARG A 80 13.25 10.13 29.00
CA ARG A 80 13.42 11.38 28.21
C ARG A 80 14.90 11.71 27.90
N ASN A 81 15.82 11.33 28.78
CA ASN A 81 17.26 11.56 28.62
C ASN A 81 17.93 10.69 27.53
N ASP A 82 17.32 9.57 27.13
CA ASP A 82 17.87 8.66 26.11
C ASP A 82 17.44 9.00 24.67
N LEU A 83 16.46 9.91 24.47
CA LEU A 83 16.16 10.44 23.13
C LEU A 83 17.37 11.15 22.52
N SER A 84 18.25 11.72 23.36
CA SER A 84 19.53 12.30 22.95
C SER A 84 20.47 11.30 22.25
N LYS A 85 20.25 9.99 22.44
CA LYS A 85 21.04 8.92 21.81
C LYS A 85 20.47 8.51 20.45
N SER A 86 19.19 8.75 20.17
CA SER A 86 18.59 8.49 18.86
C SER A 86 19.16 9.46 17.83
N HIS A 87 19.49 8.99 16.63
CA HIS A 87 19.88 9.88 15.54
C HIS A 87 18.71 10.75 15.05
N TYR A 88 17.47 10.34 15.29
CA TYR A 88 16.26 11.09 14.92
C TYR A 88 15.38 11.41 16.13
N GLY A 89 14.92 12.67 16.21
CA GLY A 89 14.01 13.13 17.26
C GLY A 89 12.55 12.74 17.03
N LYS A 90 12.15 12.49 15.78
CA LYS A 90 10.80 12.10 15.36
C LYS A 90 10.86 11.20 14.13
N SER A 91 9.79 10.46 13.88
CA SER A 91 9.54 9.67 12.68
C SER A 91 8.27 10.17 12.01
N MET A 92 8.38 10.62 10.75
CA MET A 92 7.24 11.06 9.96
C MET A 92 6.87 9.96 8.96
N ILE A 93 5.63 9.48 9.03
CA ILE A 93 5.08 8.48 8.13
C ILE A 93 4.41 9.21 6.96
N MET A 94 4.85 8.90 5.75
CA MET A 94 4.24 9.39 4.51
C MET A 94 3.74 8.16 3.74
N ALA A 95 2.43 8.09 3.52
CA ALA A 95 1.80 7.01 2.76
C ALA A 95 0.72 7.59 1.85
N ASP A 96 0.33 6.84 0.84
CA ASP A 96 -0.81 7.21 -0.01
C ASP A 96 -2.06 7.40 0.84
N GLN A 97 -2.90 8.35 0.45
CA GLN A 97 -4.13 8.64 1.19
C GLN A 97 -5.26 7.70 0.73
N ASP A 98 -4.99 6.41 0.88
CA ASP A 98 -5.89 5.29 0.64
C ASP A 98 -5.88 4.33 1.84
N GLN A 99 -6.66 3.26 1.76
CA GLN A 99 -6.80 2.29 2.85
C GLN A 99 -5.51 1.47 3.08
N ASN A 100 -4.74 1.21 2.01
CA ASN A 100 -3.46 0.50 2.14
C ASN A 100 -2.42 1.36 2.88
N GLY A 101 -2.41 2.67 2.61
CA GLY A 101 -1.60 3.63 3.35
C GLY A 101 -1.98 3.70 4.82
N SER A 102 -3.28 3.66 5.15
CA SER A 102 -3.75 3.54 6.54
C SER A 102 -3.23 2.28 7.23
N HIS A 103 -3.26 1.13 6.56
CA HIS A 103 -2.68 -0.11 7.08
C HIS A 103 -1.17 -0.01 7.29
N MET A 104 -0.43 0.66 6.39
CA MET A 104 1.00 0.88 6.56
C MET A 104 1.31 1.77 7.77
N LYS A 105 0.51 2.82 8.01
CA LYS A 105 0.62 3.66 9.22
C LYS A 105 0.46 2.81 10.48
N ASP A 106 -0.54 1.91 10.50
CA ASP A 106 -0.78 1.01 11.62
C ASP A 106 0.39 0.04 11.85
N LEU A 107 0.92 -0.59 10.81
CA LEU A 107 2.06 -1.50 10.95
C LEU A 107 3.31 -0.81 11.53
N VAL A 108 3.59 0.44 11.13
CA VAL A 108 4.68 1.23 11.72
C VAL A 108 4.38 1.56 13.19
N ALA A 109 3.17 2.04 13.48
CA ALA A 109 2.77 2.39 14.83
C ALA A 109 2.82 1.18 15.78
N ASN A 110 2.29 0.04 15.34
CA ASN A 110 2.30 -1.22 16.06
C ASN A 110 3.71 -1.73 16.31
N LEU A 111 4.61 -1.63 15.32
CA LEU A 111 6.02 -1.98 15.49
C LEU A 111 6.70 -1.12 16.56
N ILE A 112 6.47 0.20 16.53
CA ILE A 112 7.00 1.13 17.53
C ILE A 112 6.39 0.86 18.90
N GLN A 113 5.09 0.58 18.98
CA GLN A 113 4.42 0.20 20.23
C GLN A 113 5.03 -1.05 20.84
N TYR A 114 5.24 -2.08 20.02
CA TYR A 114 5.78 -3.38 20.45
C TYR A 114 7.23 -3.28 20.92
N LYS A 115 8.09 -2.57 20.19
CA LYS A 115 9.52 -2.47 20.52
C LYS A 115 9.86 -1.34 21.49
N TRP A 116 9.15 -0.21 21.42
CA TRP A 116 9.48 1.04 22.11
C TRP A 116 8.23 1.80 22.56
N SER A 117 7.37 1.15 23.35
CA SER A 117 6.10 1.71 23.84
C SER A 117 6.20 3.11 24.46
N ASN A 118 7.33 3.45 25.11
CA ASN A 118 7.54 4.78 25.70
C ASN A 118 7.73 5.89 24.66
N LEU A 119 8.17 5.60 23.42
CA LEU A 119 8.31 6.61 22.37
C LEU A 119 6.95 7.21 21.97
N LEU A 120 5.88 6.41 22.01
CA LEU A 120 4.52 6.88 21.72
C LEU A 120 4.03 7.94 22.72
N LYS A 121 4.58 7.98 23.94
CA LYS A 121 4.25 8.99 24.96
C LYS A 121 4.94 10.34 24.74
N HIS A 122 5.78 10.45 23.71
CA HIS A 122 6.65 11.60 23.47
C HIS A 122 6.46 12.20 22.07
N ASP A 123 5.27 12.06 21.47
CA ASP A 123 4.92 12.60 20.14
C ASP A 123 5.97 12.25 19.07
N TYR A 124 6.50 11.03 19.16
CA TYR A 124 7.58 10.56 18.28
C TYR A 124 7.10 10.30 16.85
N ILE A 125 5.84 9.91 16.67
CA ILE A 125 5.24 9.61 15.36
C ILE A 125 4.48 10.84 14.85
N GLU A 126 4.79 11.25 13.64
CA GLU A 126 4.04 12.22 12.86
C GLU A 126 3.53 11.57 11.57
N VAL A 127 2.43 12.08 11.01
CA VAL A 127 1.88 11.59 9.74
C VAL A 127 1.76 12.76 8.79
N PHE A 128 2.31 12.61 7.58
CA PHE A 128 2.09 13.54 6.49
C PHE A 128 0.90 13.07 5.66
N ILE A 129 -0.10 13.93 5.51
CA ILE A 129 -1.35 13.60 4.81
C ILE A 129 -1.41 14.39 3.52
N THR A 130 -1.77 13.73 2.42
CA THR A 130 -2.03 14.36 1.13
C THR A 130 -3.52 14.54 0.90
N PRO A 131 -3.95 15.59 0.18
CA PRO A 131 -5.35 15.76 -0.17
C PRO A 131 -5.82 14.68 -1.15
N ILE A 132 -6.92 13.98 -0.84
CA ILE A 132 -7.51 12.94 -1.70
C ILE A 132 -8.13 13.54 -2.96
N LEU A 133 -8.89 14.62 -2.80
CA LEU A 133 -9.59 15.30 -3.89
C LEU A 133 -9.32 16.80 -3.84
N LYS A 134 -8.97 17.37 -5.00
CA LYS A 134 -8.87 18.81 -5.19
C LYS A 134 -9.97 19.28 -6.13
N ILE A 135 -10.93 20.01 -5.58
CA ILE A 135 -12.13 20.43 -6.31
C ILE A 135 -12.14 21.96 -6.39
N GLY A 136 -12.48 22.50 -7.57
CA GLY A 136 -12.73 23.94 -7.75
C GLY A 136 -14.00 24.41 -7.03
N LEU A 137 -14.16 25.72 -6.86
CA LEU A 137 -15.27 26.34 -6.09
C LEU A 137 -16.66 25.79 -6.47
N ASN A 138 -16.94 25.60 -7.76
CA ASN A 138 -18.24 25.10 -8.24
C ASN A 138 -18.49 23.61 -7.96
N GLY A 139 -17.44 22.81 -7.75
CA GLY A 139 -17.58 21.38 -7.46
C GLY A 139 -17.81 21.07 -5.98
N ILE A 140 -17.41 21.97 -5.06
CA ILE A 140 -17.64 21.79 -3.62
C ILE A 140 -19.15 21.75 -3.32
N GLN A 141 -19.94 22.67 -3.90
CA GLN A 141 -21.39 22.68 -3.72
C GLN A 141 -22.04 21.37 -4.20
N LYS A 142 -21.65 20.87 -5.38
CA LYS A 142 -22.17 19.61 -5.92
C LYS A 142 -21.83 18.40 -5.04
N MET A 143 -20.60 18.34 -4.53
CA MET A 143 -20.18 17.26 -3.63
C MET A 143 -20.97 17.27 -2.31
N LEU A 144 -21.18 18.45 -1.72
CA LEU A 144 -21.93 18.59 -0.47
C LEU A 144 -23.41 18.20 -0.64
N ILE A 145 -24.01 18.53 -1.78
CA ILE A 145 -25.39 18.14 -2.12
C ILE A 145 -25.47 16.61 -2.26
N LYS A 146 -24.60 16.00 -3.06
CA LYS A 146 -24.58 14.54 -3.29
C LYS A 146 -24.38 13.74 -1.99
N ARG A 147 -23.54 14.23 -1.07
CA ARG A 147 -23.33 13.59 0.24
C ARG A 147 -24.57 13.67 1.14
N ARG A 148 -25.29 14.80 1.10
CA ARG A 148 -26.55 14.97 1.86
C ARG A 148 -27.64 14.04 1.31
N GLU A 149 -27.75 13.92 -0.01
CA GLU A 149 -28.71 13.01 -0.66
C GLU A 149 -28.46 11.54 -0.28
N GLN A 150 -27.21 11.15 -0.08
CA GLN A 150 -26.80 9.80 0.28
C GLN A 150 -26.81 9.52 1.80
N ASN A 151 -27.24 10.47 2.64
CA ASN A 151 -27.25 10.35 4.12
C ASN A 151 -25.93 9.82 4.73
N LEU A 152 -24.78 10.12 4.10
CA LEU A 152 -23.48 9.68 4.61
C LEU A 152 -23.14 10.45 5.88
N SER A 153 -22.64 9.74 6.91
CA SER A 153 -22.17 10.36 8.13
C SER A 153 -20.97 11.28 7.85
N ALA A 154 -20.98 12.45 8.47
CA ALA A 154 -19.96 13.48 8.28
C ALA A 154 -18.75 13.32 9.22
N ASP A 155 -18.63 12.19 9.93
CA ASP A 155 -17.52 11.99 10.86
C ASP A 155 -16.34 11.37 10.12
N TYR A 156 -15.36 12.21 9.82
CA TYR A 156 -14.08 11.84 9.22
C TYR A 156 -12.95 12.33 10.11
N LEU A 157 -11.86 11.56 10.12
CA LEU A 157 -10.74 11.76 11.04
C LEU A 157 -10.02 13.09 10.80
N TYR A 158 -9.75 13.43 9.54
CA TYR A 158 -8.93 14.58 9.16
C TYR A 158 -9.77 15.81 8.82
N LYS A 159 -9.91 16.75 9.75
CA LYS A 159 -10.60 18.04 9.55
C LYS A 159 -9.56 19.13 9.24
N LYS A 160 -10.00 20.32 8.79
CA LYS A 160 -9.07 21.40 8.41
C LYS A 160 -8.09 21.79 9.52
N ASP A 161 -8.51 21.67 10.78
CA ASP A 161 -7.75 22.11 11.95
C ASP A 161 -7.18 20.96 12.78
N THR A 162 -7.24 19.71 12.29
CA THR A 162 -6.69 18.56 13.03
C THR A 162 -5.17 18.58 13.02
N LYS A 163 -4.57 18.87 14.18
CA LYS A 163 -3.11 18.84 14.40
C LYS A 163 -2.63 17.59 15.11
N LEU A 164 -3.49 16.98 15.91
CA LEU A 164 -3.20 15.79 16.72
C LEU A 164 -4.34 14.79 16.53
N ILE A 165 -3.98 13.51 16.56
CA ILE A 165 -4.90 12.39 16.38
C ILE A 165 -4.63 11.38 17.48
N ASN A 166 -5.69 10.96 18.15
CA ASN A 166 -5.61 9.88 19.12
C ASN A 166 -5.51 8.53 18.40
N PHE A 167 -4.73 7.60 18.93
CA PHE A 167 -4.66 6.24 18.39
C PHE A 167 -6.03 5.55 18.34
N ASP A 168 -6.90 5.80 19.33
CA ASP A 168 -8.25 5.24 19.35
C ASP A 168 -9.10 5.75 18.18
N ASP A 169 -9.06 7.06 17.91
CA ASP A 169 -9.75 7.64 16.74
C ASP A 169 -9.16 7.12 15.43
N PHE A 170 -7.83 6.96 15.34
CA PHE A 170 -7.17 6.39 14.17
C PHE A 170 -7.66 4.95 13.91
N ILE A 171 -7.70 4.09 14.93
CA ILE A 171 -8.16 2.71 14.80
C ILE A 171 -9.63 2.67 14.39
N ASN A 172 -10.48 3.38 15.13
CA ASN A 172 -11.93 3.28 15.00
C ASN A 172 -12.51 4.08 13.82
N LYS A 173 -11.76 5.02 13.24
CA LYS A 173 -12.26 5.86 12.12
C LYS A 173 -11.49 5.72 10.82
N GLU A 174 -10.22 5.33 10.85
CA GLU A 174 -9.41 5.15 9.64
C GLU A 174 -9.05 3.68 9.41
N LEU A 175 -8.45 3.00 10.40
CA LEU A 175 -8.01 1.62 10.22
C LEU A 175 -9.17 0.64 9.99
N VAL A 176 -10.31 0.85 10.66
CA VAL A 176 -11.51 0.03 10.45
C VAL A 176 -11.98 0.04 8.99
N LEU A 177 -11.74 1.13 8.25
CA LEU A 177 -12.09 1.22 6.84
C LEU A 177 -11.24 0.28 6.01
N PHE A 178 -9.95 0.17 6.31
CA PHE A 178 -9.07 -0.83 5.70
C PHE A 178 -9.52 -2.26 6.03
N SER A 179 -9.88 -2.54 7.29
CA SER A 179 -10.38 -3.87 7.65
C SER A 179 -11.63 -4.23 6.84
N LYS A 180 -12.60 -3.30 6.76
CA LYS A 180 -13.83 -3.49 5.98
C LYS A 180 -13.52 -3.78 4.51
N THR A 181 -12.67 -2.98 3.88
CA THR A 181 -12.38 -3.15 2.45
C THR A 181 -11.50 -4.34 2.15
N SER A 182 -10.55 -4.68 3.02
CA SER A 182 -9.78 -5.92 2.95
C SER A 182 -10.71 -7.14 2.99
N THR A 183 -11.70 -7.15 3.89
CA THR A 183 -12.73 -8.20 3.94
C THR A 183 -13.56 -8.25 2.66
N GLN A 184 -14.02 -7.10 2.16
CA GLN A 184 -14.80 -7.02 0.92
C GLN A 184 -14.01 -7.53 -0.31
N HIS A 185 -12.70 -7.30 -0.37
CA HIS A 185 -11.87 -7.78 -1.48
C HIS A 185 -11.42 -9.23 -1.30
N ALA A 186 -11.43 -9.75 -0.07
CA ALA A 186 -11.00 -11.11 0.24
C ALA A 186 -12.13 -12.15 0.14
N ILE A 187 -13.36 -11.76 0.49
CA ILE A 187 -14.52 -12.65 0.57
C ILE A 187 -15.36 -12.51 -0.71
N SER A 188 -15.69 -13.64 -1.33
CA SER A 188 -16.58 -13.69 -2.48
C SER A 188 -18.04 -13.46 -2.11
N SER A 189 -18.81 -12.88 -3.02
CA SER A 189 -20.28 -12.82 -2.89
C SER A 189 -20.90 -14.21 -3.00
N ILE A 190 -22.01 -14.42 -2.29
CA ILE A 190 -22.73 -15.70 -2.29
C ILE A 190 -23.52 -15.91 -3.58
N MET A 191 -23.86 -14.84 -4.29
CA MET A 191 -24.73 -14.89 -5.46
C MET A 191 -23.98 -15.41 -6.70
N ASP A 192 -22.79 -14.89 -6.95
CA ASP A 192 -21.98 -15.19 -8.12
C ASP A 192 -20.67 -15.94 -7.79
N GLY A 193 -20.27 -15.99 -6.51
CA GLY A 193 -18.99 -16.56 -6.09
C GLY A 193 -17.79 -15.67 -6.38
N PHE A 194 -17.99 -14.42 -6.82
CA PHE A 194 -16.92 -13.52 -7.25
C PHE A 194 -16.46 -12.59 -6.15
N LYS A 195 -15.15 -12.29 -6.21
CA LYS A 195 -14.57 -11.13 -5.53
C LYS A 195 -14.78 -9.89 -6.41
N PRO A 196 -14.78 -8.68 -5.84
CA PRO A 196 -15.00 -7.45 -6.62
C PRO A 196 -14.09 -7.31 -7.85
N GLY A 197 -12.80 -7.67 -7.73
CA GLY A 197 -11.87 -7.64 -8.86
C GLY A 197 -12.26 -8.57 -10.01
N LEU A 198 -12.74 -9.78 -9.71
CA LEU A 198 -13.22 -10.70 -10.74
C LEU A 198 -14.57 -10.24 -11.32
N CYS A 199 -15.47 -9.70 -10.49
CA CYS A 199 -16.73 -9.13 -10.97
C CYS A 199 -16.49 -8.01 -12.00
N LYS A 200 -15.56 -7.09 -11.69
CA LYS A 200 -15.10 -6.04 -12.61
C LYS A 200 -14.61 -6.60 -13.95
N ILE A 201 -13.77 -7.64 -13.90
CA ILE A 201 -13.22 -8.27 -15.10
C ILE A 201 -14.35 -8.92 -15.93
N MET A 202 -15.21 -9.70 -15.29
CA MET A 202 -16.32 -10.39 -15.95
C MET A 202 -17.27 -9.39 -16.62
N PHE A 203 -17.63 -8.31 -15.93
CA PHE A 203 -18.46 -7.24 -16.46
C PHE A 203 -17.88 -6.63 -17.75
N ILE A 204 -16.58 -6.30 -17.77
CA ILE A 204 -15.93 -5.74 -18.96
C ILE A 204 -15.86 -6.78 -20.08
N CYS A 205 -15.57 -8.05 -19.76
CA CYS A 205 -15.53 -9.13 -20.73
C CYS A 205 -16.90 -9.40 -21.37
N PHE A 206 -17.99 -9.34 -20.60
CA PHE A 206 -19.36 -9.48 -21.12
C PHE A 206 -19.76 -8.31 -22.00
N ARG A 207 -19.55 -7.06 -21.55
CA ARG A 207 -19.87 -5.86 -22.35
C ARG A 207 -19.12 -5.81 -23.68
N LYS A 208 -17.88 -6.31 -23.71
CA LYS A 208 -17.07 -6.37 -24.94
C LYS A 208 -17.25 -7.66 -25.74
N ASN A 209 -18.06 -8.60 -25.25
CA ASN A 209 -18.28 -9.91 -25.84
C ASN A 209 -16.97 -10.58 -26.28
N LEU A 210 -16.07 -10.82 -25.31
CA LEU A 210 -14.70 -11.26 -25.52
C LEU A 210 -14.62 -12.73 -26.03
N ILE A 211 -15.02 -12.97 -27.28
CA ILE A 211 -15.03 -14.29 -27.93
C ILE A 211 -13.68 -14.61 -28.57
N ARG A 212 -12.92 -13.59 -28.98
CA ARG A 212 -11.60 -13.78 -29.60
C ARG A 212 -10.50 -13.79 -28.53
N ASN A 213 -9.45 -14.56 -28.78
CA ASN A 213 -8.28 -14.59 -27.91
C ASN A 213 -7.62 -13.21 -27.88
N VAL A 214 -7.47 -12.66 -26.68
CA VAL A 214 -6.74 -11.42 -26.40
C VAL A 214 -5.62 -11.75 -25.41
N LYS A 215 -4.47 -11.08 -25.53
CA LYS A 215 -3.39 -11.25 -24.54
C LYS A 215 -3.87 -10.81 -23.18
N VAL A 216 -3.44 -11.50 -22.13
CA VAL A 216 -3.83 -11.12 -20.76
C VAL A 216 -3.35 -9.70 -20.42
N ASP A 217 -2.16 -9.30 -20.89
CA ASP A 217 -1.60 -7.95 -20.68
C ASP A 217 -2.28 -6.85 -21.51
N GLU A 218 -2.98 -7.21 -22.58
CA GLU A 218 -3.71 -6.28 -23.46
C GLU A 218 -5.23 -6.37 -23.26
N ASN A 219 -5.67 -7.08 -22.21
CA ASN A 219 -7.10 -7.27 -21.97
C ASN A 219 -7.74 -5.92 -21.64
N PRO A 220 -8.81 -5.50 -22.32
CA PRO A 220 -9.48 -4.24 -22.03
C PRO A 220 -10.03 -4.12 -20.59
N ALA A 221 -10.13 -5.22 -19.85
CA ALA A 221 -10.52 -5.24 -18.45
C ALA A 221 -9.38 -4.87 -17.48
N TYR A 222 -8.19 -4.52 -17.99
CA TYR A 222 -6.96 -4.43 -17.23
C TYR A 222 -6.29 -3.05 -17.35
N HIS A 223 -5.71 -2.58 -16.25
CA HIS A 223 -4.77 -1.46 -16.21
C HIS A 223 -3.33 -1.98 -16.08
N PRO A 224 -2.39 -1.55 -16.95
CA PRO A 224 -1.00 -2.03 -16.93
C PRO A 224 -0.31 -1.86 -15.58
N GLY A 225 0.21 -2.94 -15.01
CA GLY A 225 1.06 -2.94 -13.82
C GLY A 225 0.44 -3.57 -12.57
N GLU A 226 -0.85 -3.93 -12.59
CA GLU A 226 -1.52 -4.53 -11.44
C GLU A 226 -1.45 -6.07 -11.46
N GLN A 227 -0.44 -6.63 -10.79
CA GLN A 227 -0.29 -8.09 -10.63
C GLN A 227 -1.53 -8.76 -10.01
N SER A 228 -2.25 -8.06 -9.15
CA SER A 228 -3.51 -8.52 -8.56
C SER A 228 -4.59 -8.79 -9.61
N LEU A 229 -4.74 -7.89 -10.59
CA LEU A 229 -5.70 -8.06 -11.69
C LEU A 229 -5.28 -9.17 -12.65
N ILE A 230 -3.97 -9.34 -12.87
CA ILE A 230 -3.45 -10.45 -13.67
C ILE A 230 -3.86 -11.79 -13.06
N ASN A 231 -3.63 -11.97 -11.76
CA ASN A 231 -3.98 -13.22 -11.07
C ASN A 231 -5.50 -13.43 -11.07
N ALA A 232 -6.29 -12.36 -10.96
CA ALA A 232 -7.75 -12.43 -11.09
C ALA A 232 -8.25 -12.85 -12.49
N ILE A 233 -7.40 -12.89 -13.52
CA ILE A 233 -7.70 -13.48 -14.84
C ILE A 233 -7.10 -14.88 -14.98
N VAL A 234 -5.85 -15.07 -14.53
CA VAL A 234 -5.12 -16.33 -14.69
C VAL A 234 -5.74 -17.43 -13.84
N ASP A 235 -6.04 -17.16 -12.56
CA ASP A 235 -6.54 -18.18 -11.62
C ASP A 235 -7.89 -18.75 -12.07
N PRO A 236 -8.89 -17.96 -12.51
CA PRO A 236 -10.16 -18.51 -13.00
C PRO A 236 -10.07 -19.11 -14.42
N ALA A 237 -8.97 -18.92 -15.14
CA ALA A 237 -8.70 -19.55 -16.43
C ALA A 237 -8.06 -20.94 -16.28
N GLN A 238 -7.38 -21.21 -15.17
CA GLN A 238 -6.70 -22.49 -14.93
C GLN A 238 -7.69 -23.66 -14.93
N ASN A 239 -7.32 -24.73 -15.65
CA ASN A 239 -8.18 -25.88 -15.93
C ASN A 239 -7.53 -27.24 -15.62
N PHE A 240 -6.48 -27.27 -14.80
CA PHE A 240 -5.87 -28.53 -14.39
C PHE A 240 -6.62 -29.16 -13.21
N VAL A 241 -6.41 -30.47 -13.00
CA VAL A 241 -7.09 -31.27 -11.97
C VAL A 241 -6.97 -30.60 -10.59
N SER A 242 -8.05 -30.61 -9.81
CA SER A 242 -8.20 -30.08 -8.44
C SER A 242 -8.35 -28.55 -8.27
N LEU A 243 -8.45 -27.78 -9.36
CA LEU A 243 -8.83 -26.36 -9.30
C LEU A 243 -10.30 -26.11 -9.68
N ASN A 244 -10.53 -25.35 -10.74
CA ASN A 244 -11.85 -24.87 -11.13
C ASN A 244 -12.60 -26.00 -11.84
N ASN A 245 -13.73 -26.43 -11.26
CA ASN A 245 -14.64 -27.36 -11.93
C ASN A 245 -15.19 -26.77 -13.24
N ILE A 246 -15.41 -25.45 -13.26
CA ILE A 246 -15.79 -24.67 -14.42
C ILE A 246 -14.89 -23.45 -14.47
N ASN A 247 -14.10 -23.33 -15.53
CA ASN A 247 -13.29 -22.16 -15.81
C ASN A 247 -14.11 -21.10 -16.56
N PHE A 248 -14.08 -19.86 -16.08
CA PHE A 248 -14.79 -18.75 -16.73
C PHE A 248 -14.08 -18.25 -17.99
N PHE A 249 -12.78 -18.51 -18.06
CA PHE A 249 -11.90 -18.09 -19.13
C PHE A 249 -11.21 -19.29 -19.77
N VAL A 250 -10.95 -19.21 -21.07
CA VAL A 250 -10.19 -20.25 -21.78
C VAL A 250 -8.68 -20.01 -21.61
N PRO A 251 -7.92 -20.99 -21.11
CA PRO A 251 -6.46 -20.86 -20.98
C PRO A 251 -5.77 -21.12 -22.32
N ALA A 252 -5.62 -20.08 -23.16
CA ALA A 252 -4.92 -20.18 -24.43
C ALA A 252 -3.41 -19.88 -24.25
N GLY A 253 -2.66 -20.91 -23.88
CA GLY A 253 -1.23 -20.82 -23.57
C GLY A 253 -0.90 -21.57 -22.28
N GLN A 254 0.27 -21.28 -21.71
CA GLN A 254 0.70 -21.91 -20.47
C GLN A 254 0.18 -21.14 -19.24
N PHE A 255 -0.98 -21.53 -18.73
CA PHE A 255 -1.62 -20.92 -17.54
C PHE A 255 -1.22 -21.57 -16.21
N GLY A 256 -0.22 -22.46 -16.24
CA GLY A 256 0.24 -23.24 -15.09
C GLY A 256 -0.26 -24.67 -15.12
N THR A 257 0.32 -25.50 -14.26
CA THR A 257 0.00 -26.94 -14.18
C THR A 257 -0.12 -27.37 -12.73
N CYS A 258 -0.73 -28.55 -12.54
CA CYS A 258 -0.87 -29.20 -11.23
C CYS A 258 0.48 -29.39 -10.51
N LEU A 259 1.59 -29.58 -11.25
CA LEU A 259 2.91 -29.81 -10.67
C LEU A 259 3.38 -28.68 -9.75
N HIS A 260 2.95 -27.45 -10.03
CA HIS A 260 3.33 -26.28 -9.24
C HIS A 260 2.11 -25.56 -8.65
N GLY A 261 0.95 -26.24 -8.60
CA GLY A 261 -0.30 -25.65 -8.11
C GLY A 261 -0.67 -24.34 -8.81
N GLY A 262 -0.38 -24.21 -10.11
CA GLY A 262 -0.69 -22.99 -10.87
C GLY A 262 0.42 -21.94 -10.93
N ASN A 263 1.40 -21.98 -10.02
CA ASN A 263 2.52 -21.01 -9.98
C ASN A 263 3.48 -21.09 -11.18
N GLY A 264 3.32 -22.10 -12.04
CA GLY A 264 4.09 -22.28 -13.28
C GLY A 264 3.48 -21.60 -14.52
N ALA A 265 2.62 -20.61 -14.34
CA ALA A 265 2.04 -19.84 -15.45
C ALA A 265 3.13 -19.02 -16.16
N ALA A 266 3.04 -18.95 -17.50
CA ALA A 266 3.93 -18.10 -18.29
C ALA A 266 3.57 -16.62 -18.12
N SER A 267 4.52 -15.74 -18.45
CA SER A 267 4.30 -14.29 -18.41
C SER A 267 3.07 -13.90 -19.24
N THR A 268 2.28 -12.93 -18.72
CA THR A 268 1.04 -12.42 -19.32
C THR A 268 1.16 -11.95 -20.76
N ARG A 269 2.38 -11.60 -21.18
CA ARG A 269 2.71 -11.20 -22.55
C ARG A 269 2.64 -12.35 -23.56
N TYR A 270 2.74 -13.59 -23.09
CA TYR A 270 2.78 -14.80 -23.92
C TYR A 270 1.54 -15.68 -23.81
N ILE A 271 0.60 -15.30 -22.93
CA ILE A 271 -0.63 -16.05 -22.71
C ILE A 271 -1.85 -15.25 -23.15
N PHE A 272 -2.82 -15.95 -23.70
CA PHE A 272 -4.04 -15.38 -24.25
C PHE A 272 -5.25 -15.96 -23.55
N THR A 273 -6.32 -15.19 -23.52
CA THR A 273 -7.58 -15.66 -22.97
C THR A 273 -8.78 -15.06 -23.69
N ARG A 274 -9.93 -15.65 -23.43
CA ARG A 274 -11.26 -15.26 -23.91
C ARG A 274 -12.31 -15.83 -22.98
N LEU A 275 -13.54 -15.32 -23.05
CA LEU A 275 -14.65 -15.91 -22.31
C LEU A 275 -14.88 -17.37 -22.73
N CYS A 276 -15.09 -18.21 -21.72
CA CYS A 276 -15.54 -19.57 -21.93
C CYS A 276 -16.99 -19.55 -22.43
N PRO A 277 -17.36 -20.33 -23.47
CA PRO A 277 -18.74 -20.42 -23.92
C PRO A 277 -19.70 -20.84 -22.80
N LEU A 278 -19.23 -21.67 -21.86
CA LEU A 278 -20.03 -22.08 -20.70
C LEU A 278 -20.30 -20.92 -19.73
N ALA A 279 -19.36 -19.98 -19.58
CA ALA A 279 -19.56 -18.79 -18.76
C ALA A 279 -20.67 -17.90 -19.34
N LEU A 280 -20.73 -17.75 -20.67
CA LEU A 280 -21.82 -17.02 -21.34
C LEU A 280 -23.19 -17.69 -21.13
N SER A 281 -23.22 -19.02 -20.99
CA SER A 281 -24.47 -19.74 -20.69
C SER A 281 -24.87 -19.69 -19.21
N LEU A 282 -23.89 -19.58 -18.30
CA LEU A 282 -24.14 -19.46 -16.86
C LEU A 282 -24.64 -18.06 -16.50
N PHE A 283 -24.06 -17.04 -17.11
CA PHE A 283 -24.43 -15.64 -16.94
C PHE A 283 -25.20 -15.18 -18.17
N ASN A 284 -26.50 -15.48 -18.19
CA ASN A 284 -27.42 -15.08 -19.26
C ASN A 284 -27.69 -13.57 -19.24
N ASN A 285 -28.47 -13.08 -20.22
CA ASN A 285 -28.88 -11.67 -20.37
C ASN A 285 -29.85 -11.17 -19.28
N ASP A 286 -29.50 -11.34 -18.01
CA ASP A 286 -30.25 -10.85 -16.86
C ASP A 286 -29.83 -9.43 -16.46
N GLU A 287 -29.14 -8.71 -17.35
CA GLU A 287 -28.62 -7.34 -17.11
C GLU A 287 -29.68 -6.37 -16.60
N LEU A 288 -30.94 -6.54 -17.01
CA LEU A 288 -32.06 -5.68 -16.59
C LEU A 288 -32.46 -5.87 -15.12
N LEU A 289 -32.09 -7.00 -14.51
CA LEU A 289 -32.37 -7.32 -13.11
C LEU A 289 -31.22 -6.89 -12.18
N LEU A 290 -30.04 -6.63 -12.74
CA LEU A 290 -28.85 -6.30 -11.97
C LEU A 290 -28.83 -4.84 -11.54
N THR A 291 -28.44 -4.62 -10.29
CA THR A 291 -28.20 -3.29 -9.71
C THR A 291 -26.76 -2.86 -9.97
N TYR A 292 -26.56 -2.11 -11.06
CA TYR A 292 -25.23 -1.57 -11.39
C TYR A 292 -24.82 -0.45 -10.45
N LEU A 293 -23.58 -0.52 -9.98
CA LEU A 293 -22.96 0.51 -9.17
C LEU A 293 -22.57 1.72 -10.04
N ASN A 294 -22.37 2.87 -9.39
CA ASN A 294 -21.98 4.11 -10.06
C ASN A 294 -20.75 4.73 -9.38
N GLU A 295 -19.65 4.76 -10.13
CA GLU A 295 -18.40 5.42 -9.74
C GLU A 295 -18.14 6.61 -10.66
N ASP A 296 -17.96 7.80 -10.09
CA ASP A 296 -17.66 9.05 -10.81
C ASP A 296 -18.59 9.39 -11.99
N GLY A 297 -19.86 8.96 -11.91
CA GLY A 297 -20.87 9.20 -12.94
C GLY A 297 -20.89 8.15 -14.05
N MET A 298 -20.06 7.12 -13.97
CA MET A 298 -20.06 5.97 -14.87
C MET A 298 -20.72 4.76 -14.20
N SER A 299 -21.54 4.04 -14.96
CA SER A 299 -22.08 2.74 -14.53
C SER A 299 -20.98 1.69 -14.64
N ILE A 300 -20.66 1.10 -13.50
CA ILE A 300 -19.68 0.03 -13.32
C ILE A 300 -20.40 -1.31 -13.08
N GLU A 301 -19.70 -2.34 -12.61
CA GLU A 301 -20.24 -3.67 -12.34
C GLU A 301 -21.38 -3.66 -11.30
N SER A 302 -22.12 -4.77 -11.23
CA SER A 302 -23.20 -4.93 -10.24
C SER A 302 -22.66 -5.28 -8.85
N GLU A 303 -23.52 -5.10 -7.85
CA GLU A 303 -23.29 -5.55 -6.47
C GLU A 303 -22.95 -7.05 -6.33
#